data_AF-A0A8S2UJD0-F1
#
_entry.id   AF-A0A8S2UJD0-F1
#
_cell.length_a   1.000
_cell.length_b   1.000
_cell.length_c   1.000
_cell.angle_alpha   90.00
_cell.angle_beta   90.00
_cell.angle_gamma   90.00
#
_symmetry.space_group_name_H-M   'P 1'
#
loop_
_entity.id
_entity.type
_entity.pdbx_description
1 polymer ?
#
loop_
_entity_poly.entity_id
_entity_poly.type
_entity_poly.pdbx_seq_one_letter_code
_entity_poly.pdbx_strand_id
1 'polypeptide(L)'
;NGSTHKPKCDALLIYPRSEKSPYGHVAIICEVQENFIRIVEQNYRFHYWSSNYARQIPMLYRNGLYYIEDYYNVYGWMEIENNNQ
;
A
#
# COMPACT_ATOMS: atom_id res chain seq x y z
N ASN A 1 7.69 -6.21 1.19
CA ASN A 1 6.50 -6.86 0.58
C ASN A 1 6.70 -8.37 0.69
N GLY A 2 5.70 -9.15 1.12
CA GLY A 2 5.90 -10.56 1.50
C GLY A 2 6.12 -10.77 3.00
N SER A 3 5.39 -10.06 3.86
CA SER A 3 5.44 -10.22 5.32
C SER A 3 4.55 -11.37 5.79
N THR A 4 4.82 -11.95 6.96
CA THR A 4 3.94 -12.93 7.62
C THR A 4 2.68 -12.31 8.23
N HIS A 5 2.63 -10.98 8.34
CA HIS A 5 1.48 -10.23 8.85
C HIS A 5 0.85 -9.39 7.73
N LYS A 6 -0.46 -9.16 7.81
CA LYS A 6 -1.14 -8.17 6.95
C LYS A 6 -0.65 -6.76 7.32
N PRO A 7 -0.67 -5.80 6.37
CA PRO A 7 -0.55 -4.40 6.74
C PRO A 7 -1.68 -3.98 7.67
N LYS A 8 -1.48 -2.88 8.39
CA LYS A 8 -2.53 -2.20 9.18
C LYS A 8 -3.02 -0.95 8.47
N CYS A 9 -4.21 -0.47 8.85
CA CYS A 9 -4.60 0.89 8.51
C CYS A 9 -3.57 1.88 9.05
N ASP A 10 -3.46 3.02 8.38
CA ASP A 10 -2.50 4.11 8.61
C ASP A 10 -1.04 3.77 8.29
N ALA A 11 -0.75 2.54 7.84
CA ALA A 11 0.57 2.17 7.35
C ALA A 11 0.92 2.93 6.06
N LEU A 12 2.20 3.29 5.92
CA LEU A 12 2.75 3.84 4.69
C LEU A 12 2.96 2.71 3.69
N LEU A 13 2.42 2.81 2.48
CA LEU A 13 2.72 1.93 1.36
C LEU A 13 3.81 2.56 0.48
N ILE A 14 4.95 1.88 0.31
CA ILE A 14 6.14 2.43 -0.33
C ILE A 14 6.41 1.75 -1.67
N TYR A 15 6.63 2.57 -2.69
CA TYR A 15 7.06 2.15 -4.02
C TYR A 15 8.49 2.62 -4.27
N PRO A 16 9.40 1.75 -4.74
CA PRO A 16 10.77 2.11 -5.01
C PRO A 16 10.85 2.95 -6.29
N ARG A 17 11.98 3.65 -6.44
CA ARG A 17 12.34 4.29 -7.72
C ARG A 17 12.50 3.21 -8.80
N SER A 18 12.08 3.52 -10.01
CA SER A 18 12.27 2.68 -11.20
C SER A 18 12.30 3.54 -12.47
N GLU A 19 12.65 2.96 -13.61
CA GLU A 19 12.63 3.68 -14.90
C GLU A 19 11.26 4.28 -15.22
N LYS A 20 10.17 3.59 -14.84
CA LYS A 20 8.79 4.04 -15.05
C LYS A 20 8.22 4.89 -13.90
N SER A 21 8.93 4.97 -12.78
CA SER A 21 8.58 5.78 -11.61
C SER A 21 9.85 6.35 -10.98
N PRO A 22 10.42 7.43 -11.57
CA PRO A 22 11.77 7.89 -11.24
C PRO A 22 11.92 8.45 -9.83
N TYR A 23 10.82 8.78 -9.15
CA TYR A 23 10.80 9.28 -7.78
C TYR A 23 10.33 8.24 -6.76
N GLY A 24 9.89 7.07 -7.23
CA GLY A 24 9.09 6.17 -6.42
C GLY A 24 7.73 6.78 -6.12
N HIS A 25 7.06 6.26 -5.10
CA HIS A 25 5.75 6.75 -4.69
C HIS A 25 5.44 6.35 -3.24
N VAL A 26 4.50 7.06 -2.62
CA VAL A 26 4.01 6.75 -1.29
C VAL A 26 2.49 6.92 -1.24
N ALA A 27 1.83 6.01 -0.55
CA ALA A 27 0.41 6.07 -0.23
C ALA A 27 0.17 5.72 1.23
N ILE A 28 -1.03 6.01 1.75
CA ILE A 28 -1.49 5.57 3.07
C ILE A 28 -2.54 4.49 2.88
N ILE A 29 -2.42 3.38 3.62
CA ILE A 29 -3.41 2.32 3.65
C ILE A 29 -4.56 2.76 4.56
N CYS A 30 -5.75 2.97 4.01
CA CYS A 30 -6.92 3.42 4.78
C CYS A 30 -7.92 2.29 5.08
N GLU A 31 -7.84 1.16 4.37
CA GLU A 31 -8.66 -0.02 4.61
C GLU A 31 -7.88 -1.29 4.27
N VAL A 32 -7.99 -2.31 5.13
CA VAL A 32 -7.41 -3.64 4.90
C VAL A 32 -8.53 -4.67 4.97
N GLN A 33 -8.72 -5.40 3.87
CA GLN A 33 -9.69 -6.49 3.75
C GLN A 33 -8.95 -7.82 3.49
N GLU A 34 -9.69 -8.91 3.28
CA GLU A 34 -9.09 -10.23 3.14
C GLU A 34 -8.16 -10.33 1.92
N ASN A 35 -8.60 -9.81 0.78
CA ASN A 35 -7.96 -9.96 -0.52
C ASN A 35 -7.60 -8.63 -1.19
N PHE A 36 -7.75 -7.50 -0.50
CA PHE A 36 -7.37 -6.19 -1.00
C PHE A 36 -7.07 -5.20 0.11
N ILE A 37 -6.42 -4.12 -0.28
CA ILE A 37 -6.33 -2.89 0.51
C ILE A 37 -6.94 -1.73 -0.28
N ARG A 38 -7.36 -0.68 0.43
CA ARG A 38 -7.61 0.62 -0.17
C ARG A 38 -6.62 1.62 0.35
N ILE A 39 -6.24 2.53 -0.53
CA ILE A 39 -5.23 3.54 -0.25
C ILE A 39 -5.74 4.94 -0.56
N VAL A 40 -5.19 5.92 0.15
CA VAL A 40 -5.24 7.34 -0.21
C VAL A 40 -3.84 7.81 -0.59
N GLU A 41 -3.74 8.66 -1.61
CA GLU A 41 -2.47 9.13 -2.16
C GLU A 41 -2.67 10.39 -2.97
N GLN A 42 -1.61 11.16 -3.23
CA GLN A 42 -1.64 12.28 -4.17
C GLN A 42 -0.59 12.09 -5.26
N ASN A 43 -0.68 12.85 -6.35
CA ASN A 43 0.29 12.82 -7.46
C ASN A 43 0.37 11.47 -8.21
N TYR A 44 -0.74 10.72 -8.27
CA TYR A 44 -0.86 9.49 -9.06
C TYR A 44 -1.91 9.62 -10.18
N ARG A 45 -3.17 9.89 -9.83
CA ARG A 45 -4.25 10.21 -10.78
C ARG A 45 -4.86 11.58 -10.47
N PHE A 46 -4.99 12.41 -11.50
CA PHE A 46 -5.47 13.79 -11.38
C PHE A 46 -6.97 13.90 -11.68
N HIS A 47 -7.80 13.37 -10.78
CA HIS A 47 -9.25 13.50 -10.83
C HIS A 47 -9.84 13.46 -9.41
N TYR A 48 -11.08 13.93 -9.26
CA TYR A 48 -11.83 13.79 -8.02
C TYR A 48 -12.16 12.31 -7.75
N TRP A 49 -11.98 11.87 -6.51
CA TRP A 49 -12.38 10.54 -6.11
C TRP A 49 -13.90 10.50 -5.91
N SER A 50 -14.51 9.39 -6.32
CA SER A 50 -15.92 9.12 -6.05
C SER A 50 -16.18 8.62 -4.62
N SER A 51 -15.13 8.39 -3.84
CA SER A 51 -15.18 7.80 -2.50
C SER A 51 -14.05 8.35 -1.60
N ASN A 52 -13.95 7.85 -0.37
CA ASN A 52 -12.91 8.17 0.61
C ASN A 52 -11.56 7.45 0.38
N TYR A 53 -11.35 6.87 -0.80
CA TYR A 53 -10.10 6.22 -1.20
C TYR A 53 -9.77 6.52 -2.66
N ALA A 54 -8.47 6.51 -3.00
CA ALA A 54 -7.98 6.77 -4.35
C ALA A 54 -8.01 5.50 -5.21
N ARG A 55 -7.52 4.38 -4.66
CA ARG A 55 -7.42 3.10 -5.35
C ARG A 55 -7.65 1.91 -4.42
N GLN A 56 -8.12 0.82 -4.99
CA GLN A 56 -8.14 -0.50 -4.39
C GLN A 56 -7.06 -1.36 -5.06
N ILE A 57 -6.22 -2.01 -4.26
CA ILE A 57 -5.09 -2.81 -4.74
C ILE A 57 -5.26 -4.24 -4.21
N PRO A 58 -5.14 -5.27 -5.07
CA PRO A 58 -5.16 -6.66 -4.64
C PRO A 58 -4.09 -6.98 -3.58
N MET A 59 -4.50 -7.75 -2.59
CA MET A 59 -3.61 -8.35 -1.60
C MET A 59 -3.71 -9.87 -1.73
N LEU A 60 -2.58 -10.52 -1.98
CA LEU A 60 -2.48 -11.96 -2.16
C LEU A 60 -1.81 -12.60 -0.96
N TYR A 61 -2.32 -13.74 -0.53
CA TYR A 61 -1.69 -14.59 0.46
C TYR A 61 -1.18 -15.86 -0.22
N ARG A 62 0.15 -16.06 -0.24
CA ARG A 62 0.79 -17.23 -0.82
C ARG A 62 1.95 -17.69 0.05
N ASN A 63 2.05 -19.00 0.27
CA ASN A 63 3.14 -19.62 1.04
C ASN A 63 3.36 -19.00 2.43
N GLY A 64 2.28 -18.61 3.12
CA GLY A 64 2.37 -18.01 4.45
C GLY A 64 2.67 -16.51 4.48
N LEU A 65 2.74 -15.84 3.31
CA LEU A 65 3.18 -14.45 3.19
C LEU A 65 2.15 -13.60 2.44
N TYR A 66 1.99 -12.34 2.87
CA TYR A 66 1.12 -11.34 2.28
C TYR A 66 1.86 -10.45 1.30
N TYR A 67 1.30 -10.31 0.11
CA TYR A 67 1.81 -9.49 -0.98
C TYR A 67 0.77 -8.48 -1.43
N ILE A 68 1.18 -7.23 -1.60
CA ILE A 68 0.39 -6.22 -2.32
C ILE A 68 0.92 -6.19 -3.75
N GLU A 69 0.06 -6.50 -4.72
CA GLU A 69 0.41 -6.52 -6.14
C GLU A 69 -0.30 -5.39 -6.89
N ASP A 70 0.50 -4.47 -7.42
CA ASP A 70 0.04 -3.26 -8.10
C ASP A 70 0.75 -3.12 -9.45
N TYR A 71 0.32 -2.14 -10.26
CA TYR A 71 0.93 -1.85 -11.56
C TYR A 71 2.43 -1.51 -11.44
N TYR A 72 2.81 -0.79 -10.39
CA TYR A 72 4.22 -0.54 -10.04
C TYR A 72 4.67 -1.49 -8.94
N ASN A 73 5.96 -1.81 -8.91
CA ASN A 73 6.53 -2.65 -7.86
C ASN A 73 6.31 -2.01 -6.48
N VAL A 74 5.82 -2.78 -5.53
CA VAL A 74 5.66 -2.35 -4.13
C VAL A 74 6.86 -2.84 -3.34
N TYR A 75 7.59 -1.92 -2.71
CA TYR A 75 8.73 -2.25 -1.87
C TYR A 75 8.24 -2.92 -0.57
N GLY A 76 7.21 -2.35 0.05
CA GLY A 76 6.59 -2.86 1.26
C GLY A 76 5.73 -1.81 1.93
N TRP A 77 5.41 -2.04 3.19
CA TRP A 77 4.72 -1.07 4.03
C TRP A 77 5.48 -0.83 5.33
N MET A 78 5.28 0.35 5.92
CA MET A 78 5.86 0.73 7.20
C MET A 78 4.74 1.03 8.19
N GLU A 79 4.86 0.46 9.38
CA GLU A 79 3.94 0.66 10.49
C GLU A 79 4.67 1.45 11.59
N ILE A 80 3.95 2.36 12.24
CA ILE A 80 4.44 3.00 13.45
C ILE A 80 3.97 2.16 14.63
N GLU A 81 4.90 1.56 15.36
CA GLU A 81 4.60 0.88 16.60
C GLU A 81 4.74 1.85 17.77
N ASN A 82 3.60 2.22 18.37
CA ASN A 82 3.59 2.98 19.62
C ASN A 82 3.92 2.05 20.78
N ASN A 83 5.20 1.77 20.96
CA ASN A 83 5.70 1.19 22.19
C ASN A 83 5.77 2.33 23.20
N ASN A 84 4.71 2.51 23.99
CA ASN A 84 4.72 3.45 25.14
C ASN A 84 5.99 3.20 25.97
N GLN A 85 6.97 4.11 25.86
CA GLN A 85 8.12 4.19 26.75
C GLN A 85 7.71 4.86 28.06
#